data_AF-A0A6P0IT70-F1
#
_entry.id   AF-A0A6P0IT70-F1
#
_cell.length_a   1.000
_cell.length_b   1.000
_cell.length_c   1.000
_cell.angle_alpha   90.00
_cell.angle_beta   90.00
_cell.angle_gamma   90.00
#
_symmetry.space_group_name_H-M   'P 1'
#
loop_
_entity.id
_entity.type
_entity.pdbx_description
1 polymer ?
#
loop_
_entity_poly.entity_id
_entity_poly.type
_entity_poly.pdbx_seq_one_letter_code
_entity_poly.pdbx_strand_id
1 'polypeptide(L)'
;MNKRVLLVVDQAGWHIALDVVLPVGIHRFELPLHSTQLQPAERLWPLANEIVANHSPKNINEERGFIGLSLSAIAGSARRLLGG
;
A
#
# COMPACT_ATOMS: atom_id res chain seq x y z
N MET A 1 25.59 -0.25 -3.52
CA MET A 1 24.20 -0.74 -3.42
C MET A 1 24.21 -2.02 -2.59
N ASN A 2 23.97 -1.93 -1.27
CA ASN A 2 24.03 -3.11 -0.36
C ASN A 2 22.67 -3.42 0.30
N LYS A 3 21.59 -2.76 -0.13
CA LYS A 3 20.26 -2.95 0.47
C LYS A 3 19.51 -3.97 -0.37
N ARG A 4 18.96 -4.99 0.30
CA ARG A 4 18.01 -5.94 -0.26
C ARG A 4 16.62 -5.61 0.26
N VAL A 5 15.63 -5.58 -0.62
CA VAL A 5 14.23 -5.30 -0.29
C VAL A 5 13.44 -6.58 -0.48
N LEU A 6 12.62 -6.93 0.51
CA LEU A 6 11.64 -8.00 0.40
C LEU A 6 10.29 -7.36 0.05
N LEU A 7 9.76 -7.69 -1.13
CA LEU A 7 8.45 -7.27 -1.61
C LEU A 7 7.44 -8.36 -1.23
N VAL A 8 6.66 -8.10 -0.18
CA VAL A 8 5.61 -9.01 0.32
C VAL A 8 4.31 -8.74 -0.42
N VAL A 9 3.78 -9.72 -1.14
CA VAL A 9 2.59 -9.60 -1.99
C VAL A 9 1.64 -10.79 -1.81
N ASP A 10 0.36 -10.62 -2.14
CA ASP A 10 -0.53 -11.76 -2.35
C ASP A 10 -0.27 -12.45 -3.69
N GLN A 11 -0.97 -13.55 -3.93
CA GLN A 11 -0.86 -14.34 -5.15
C GLN A 11 -1.87 -13.90 -6.23
N ALA A 12 -2.19 -12.60 -6.34
CA ALA A 12 -2.97 -12.11 -7.47
C ALA A 12 -2.26 -12.44 -8.79
N GLY A 13 -3.01 -12.79 -9.84
CA GLY A 13 -2.43 -13.28 -11.10
C GLY A 13 -1.34 -12.36 -11.70
N TRP A 14 -1.52 -11.05 -11.60
CA TRP A 14 -0.52 -10.06 -12.06
C TRP A 14 0.74 -10.01 -11.19
N HIS A 15 0.69 -10.40 -9.92
CA HIS A 15 1.87 -10.46 -9.04
C HIS A 15 2.73 -11.69 -9.30
N ILE A 16 2.17 -12.77 -9.84
CA ILE A 16 2.86 -14.05 -10.07
C ILE A 16 3.08 -14.36 -11.56
N ALA A 17 2.73 -13.44 -12.45
CA ALA A 17 2.90 -13.62 -13.88
C ALA A 17 4.39 -13.77 -14.24
N LEU A 18 4.67 -14.63 -15.23
CA LEU A 18 6.03 -15.01 -15.63
C LEU A 18 6.81 -13.87 -16.28
N ASP A 19 6.10 -12.89 -16.83
CA ASP A 19 6.65 -11.69 -17.46
C ASP A 19 6.95 -10.55 -16.47
N VAL A 20 6.73 -10.77 -15.16
CA VAL A 20 7.11 -9.81 -14.11
C VAL A 20 8.61 -9.84 -13.86
N VAL A 21 9.30 -8.82 -14.37
CA VAL A 21 10.74 -8.61 -14.15
C VAL A 21 10.97 -7.76 -12.90
N LEU A 22 11.72 -8.29 -11.93
CA LEU A 22 12.07 -7.57 -10.69
C LEU A 22 13.41 -6.83 -10.83
N PRO A 23 13.52 -5.57 -10.37
CA PRO A 23 14.78 -4.86 -10.29
C PRO A 23 15.82 -5.57 -9.40
N VAL A 24 17.10 -5.36 -9.69
CA VAL A 24 18.21 -5.90 -8.88
C VAL A 24 18.06 -5.46 -7.41
N GLY A 25 18.16 -6.42 -6.50
CA GLY A 25 18.06 -6.19 -5.06
C GLY A 25 16.63 -6.23 -4.50
N ILE A 26 15.60 -6.42 -5.34
CA ILE A 26 14.23 -6.69 -4.90
C ILE A 26 13.95 -8.20 -5.00
N HIS A 27 13.50 -8.77 -3.88
CA HIS A 27 13.11 -10.17 -3.78
C HIS A 27 11.62 -10.24 -3.47
N ARG A 28 10.85 -11.00 -4.26
CA ARG A 28 9.42 -11.22 -4.03
C ARG A 28 9.22 -12.30 -2.97
N PHE A 29 8.24 -12.08 -2.09
CA PHE A 29 7.76 -13.03 -1.10
C PHE A 29 6.24 -13.10 -1.18
N GLU A 30 5.73 -14.27 -1.58
CA GLU A 30 4.31 -14.50 -1.76
C GLU A 30 3.70 -14.97 -0.44
N LEU A 31 2.63 -14.31 -0.01
CA LEU A 31 1.84 -14.73 1.15
C LEU A 31 1.01 -15.97 0.78
N PRO A 32 0.58 -16.78 1.77
CA PRO A 32 -0.36 -17.87 1.51
C PRO A 32 -1.65 -17.34 0.88
N LEU A 33 -2.32 -18.18 0.10
CA LEU A 33 -3.60 -17.82 -0.54
C LEU A 33 -4.61 -17.34 0.51
N HIS A 34 -5.35 -16.28 0.17
CA HIS A 34 -6.43 -15.71 1.00
C HIS A 34 -5.98 -15.22 2.40
N SER A 35 -4.72 -14.80 2.53
CA SER A 35 -4.15 -14.31 3.80
C SER A 35 -4.25 -12.79 3.97
N THR A 36 -5.44 -12.22 3.80
CA THR A 36 -5.65 -10.76 3.86
C THR A 36 -5.13 -10.16 5.18
N GLN A 37 -5.30 -10.86 6.30
CA GLN A 37 -4.80 -10.42 7.61
C GLN A 37 -3.27 -10.32 7.71
N LEU A 38 -2.53 -11.00 6.84
CA LEU A 38 -1.06 -10.93 6.80
C LEU A 38 -0.55 -9.80 5.92
N GLN A 39 -1.38 -9.22 5.06
CA GLN A 39 -0.99 -8.15 4.15
C GLN A 39 -0.82 -6.83 4.93
N PRO A 40 0.40 -6.25 4.98
CA PRO A 40 0.60 -4.99 5.71
C PRO A 40 -0.25 -3.83 5.16
N ALA A 41 -0.54 -3.85 3.85
CA ALA A 41 -1.35 -2.84 3.17
C ALA A 41 -2.80 -2.81 3.66
N GLU A 42 -3.37 -3.95 4.06
CA GLU A 42 -4.77 -4.05 4.50
C GLU A 42 -5.04 -3.22 5.77
N ARG A 43 -4.01 -3.00 6.59
CA ARG A 43 -4.09 -2.12 7.76
C ARG A 43 -4.27 -0.64 7.41
N LEU A 44 -3.99 -0.24 6.17
CA LEU A 44 -4.16 1.13 5.71
C LEU A 44 -5.59 1.41 5.23
N TRP A 45 -6.37 0.40 4.84
CA TRP A 45 -7.71 0.62 4.30
C TRP A 45 -8.66 1.32 5.27
N PRO A 46 -8.74 0.97 6.57
CA PRO A 46 -9.61 1.70 7.49
C PRO A 46 -9.27 3.20 7.58
N LEU A 47 -7.97 3.54 7.53
CA LEU A 47 -7.48 4.92 7.61
C LEU A 47 -7.79 5.72 6.33
N ALA A 48 -7.72 5.05 5.18
CA ALA A 48 -8.12 5.65 3.90
C ALA A 48 -9.64 5.81 3.78
N ASN A 49 -10.38 4.77 4.18
CA ASN A 49 -11.83 4.71 4.10
C ASN A 49 -12.50 5.78 4.96
N GLU A 50 -12.01 6.03 6.18
CA GLU A 50 -12.58 7.06 7.06
C GLU A 50 -12.57 8.45 6.41
N ILE A 51 -11.52 8.77 5.65
CA ILE A 51 -11.33 10.09 5.04
C ILE A 51 -12.15 10.25 3.76
N VAL A 52 -12.41 9.16 3.05
CA VAL A 52 -13.29 9.17 1.87
C VAL A 52 -14.76 9.00 2.27
N ALA A 53 -15.03 8.41 3.44
CA ALA A 53 -16.39 8.20 3.94
C ALA A 53 -17.14 9.54 4.01
N ASN A 54 -18.40 9.51 3.58
CA ASN A 54 -19.29 10.69 3.51
C ASN A 54 -18.89 11.76 2.48
N HIS A 55 -17.92 11.48 1.61
CA HIS A 55 -17.61 12.30 0.45
C HIS A 55 -18.08 11.62 -0.84
N SER A 56 -18.49 12.40 -1.83
CA SER A 56 -18.93 11.93 -3.15
C SER A 56 -18.15 12.67 -4.23
N PRO A 57 -16.93 12.23 -4.56
CA PRO A 57 -16.10 12.89 -5.55
C PRO A 57 -16.80 12.87 -6.91
N LYS A 58 -16.79 14.01 -7.61
CA LYS A 58 -17.45 14.19 -8.90
C LYS A 58 -16.64 13.62 -10.06
N ASN A 59 -15.35 13.38 -9.84
CA ASN A 59 -14.42 12.83 -10.81
C ASN A 59 -13.21 12.20 -10.11
N ILE A 60 -12.40 11.48 -10.90
CA ILE A 60 -11.21 10.77 -10.42
C ILE A 60 -10.13 11.69 -9.81
N ASN A 61 -10.07 12.96 -10.21
CA ASN A 61 -9.08 13.89 -9.65
C ASN A 61 -9.47 14.32 -8.24
N GLU A 62 -10.76 14.51 -7.98
CA GLU A 62 -11.28 14.80 -6.65
C GLU A 62 -11.09 13.61 -5.70
N GLU A 63 -11.36 12.38 -6.18
CA GLU A 63 -11.08 11.14 -5.45
C GLU A 63 -9.59 11.01 -5.09
N ARG A 64 -8.70 11.23 -6.08
CA ARG A 64 -7.24 11.24 -5.87
C ARG A 64 -6.80 12.28 -4.85
N GLY A 65 -7.45 13.45 -4.83
CA GLY A 65 -7.21 14.49 -3.85
C GLY A 65 -7.51 14.03 -2.42
N PHE A 66 -8.67 13.41 -2.20
CA PHE A 66 -9.06 12.88 -0.89
C PHE A 66 -8.12 11.77 -0.41
N ILE A 67 -7.78 10.82 -1.28
CA ILE A 67 -6.83 9.74 -0.96
C ILE A 67 -5.43 10.30 -0.66
N GLY A 68 -4.97 11.30 -1.42
CA GLY A 68 -3.66 11.93 -1.22
C GLY A 68 -3.54 12.67 0.12
N LEU A 69 -4.61 13.35 0.55
CA LEU A 69 -4.69 13.97 1.87
C LEU A 69 -4.64 12.93 2.98
N SER A 70 -5.35 11.81 2.82
CA SER A 70 -5.34 10.69 3.78
C SER A 70 -3.93 10.12 3.99
N LEU A 71 -3.24 9.78 2.90
CA LEU A 71 -1.88 9.23 2.99
C LEU A 71 -0.89 10.21 3.63
N SER A 72 -1.04 11.51 3.37
CA SER A 72 -0.21 12.55 3.97
C SER A 72 -0.42 12.67 5.48
N ALA A 73 -1.68 12.57 5.94
CA ALA A 73 -2.02 12.56 7.36
C ALA A 73 -1.46 11.32 8.08
N ILE A 74 -1.59 10.13 7.48
CA ILE A 74 -1.02 8.88 8.02
C ILE A 74 0.50 8.97 8.12
N ALA A 75 1.17 9.45 7.07
CA ALA A 75 2.62 9.62 7.05
C ALA A 75 3.12 10.67 8.04
N GLY A 76 2.35 11.75 8.26
CA GLY A 76 2.66 12.78 9.26
C GLY A 76 2.59 12.25 10.70
N SER A 77 1.56 11.46 11.01
CA SER A 77 1.39 10.81 12.31
C SER A 77 2.49 9.77 12.59
N ALA A 78 2.86 8.96 11.59
CA ALA A 78 3.96 8.01 11.70
C ALA A 78 5.32 8.69 11.96
N ARG A 79 5.59 9.81 11.29
CA ARG A 79 6.82 10.60 11.50
C ARG A 79 6.92 11.17 12.92
N ARG A 80 5.77 11.56 13.51
CA ARG A 80 5.73 12.13 14.86
C ARG A 80 5.95 11.06 15.96
N LEU A 81 5.53 9.82 15.71
CA LEU A 81 5.72 8.68 16.63
C LEU A 81 7.15 8.12 16.62
N LEU A 82 7.86 8.23 15.50
CA LEU A 82 9.21 7.69 15.34
C LEU A 82 10.33 8.64 15.80
N GLY A 83 9.98 9.82 16.33
CA GLY A 83 10.93 10.85 16.72
C GLY A 83 11.59 11.48 15.48
N GLY A 84 11.26 12.73 15.19
CA GLY A 84 12.03 13.52 14.23
C GLY A 84 13.49 13.66 14.68
#